data_AF-A0A3A1NDJ0-F1
#
_entry.id   AF-A0A3A1NDJ0-F1
#
_cell.length_a   1.000
_cell.length_b   1.000
_cell.length_c   1.000
_cell.angle_alpha   90.00
_cell.angle_beta   90.00
_cell.angle_gamma   90.00
#
_symmetry.space_group_name_H-M   'P 1'
#
loop_
_entity.id
_entity.type
_entity.pdbx_description
1 polymer ?
#
loop_
_entity_poly.entity_id
_entity_poly.type
_entity_poly.pdbx_seq_one_letter_code
_entity_poly.pdbx_strand_id
1 'polypeptide(L)'
;MTAKNHLAFLLFLLFLSPVRSQLPDVEELQLIEDAIFLEHPTDMVDEMAKLKVGDTLTLITFSKATGQLLEHRYTSKEQTITELKKTGFRNRYFVLLIGKTALFHMDN
;
A
#
# COMPACT_ATOMS: atom_id res chain seq x y z
N MET A 1 -49.70 -22.51 -11.93
CA MET A 1 -48.73 -21.89 -12.85
C MET A 1 -48.01 -20.75 -12.12
N THR A 2 -47.05 -21.07 -11.25
CA THR A 2 -46.36 -20.07 -10.40
C THR A 2 -44.92 -20.48 -10.04
N ALA A 3 -44.29 -21.36 -10.84
CA ALA A 3 -42.91 -21.79 -10.60
C ALA A 3 -41.85 -20.85 -11.23
N LYS A 4 -42.26 -19.77 -11.91
CA LYS A 4 -41.34 -18.88 -12.66
C LYS A 4 -40.80 -17.69 -11.86
N ASN A 5 -41.40 -17.36 -10.70
CA ASN A 5 -41.02 -16.15 -9.95
C ASN A 5 -39.97 -16.39 -8.85
N HIS A 6 -39.70 -17.65 -8.49
CA HIS A 6 -38.70 -17.97 -7.47
C HIS A 6 -37.27 -18.04 -8.02
N LEU A 7 -37.10 -18.32 -9.32
CA LEU A 7 -35.78 -18.41 -9.95
C LEU A 7 -35.11 -17.02 -10.07
N ALA A 8 -35.90 -15.97 -10.37
CA ALA A 8 -35.41 -14.61 -10.46
C ALA A 8 -34.97 -14.06 -9.09
N PHE A 9 -35.68 -14.43 -8.02
CA PHE A 9 -35.32 -14.05 -6.64
C PHE A 9 -34.03 -14.72 -6.18
N LEU A 10 -33.81 -15.97 -6.58
CA LEU A 10 -32.57 -16.71 -6.31
C LEU A 10 -31.37 -16.16 -7.10
N LEU A 11 -31.60 -15.70 -8.34
CA LEU A 11 -30.56 -15.05 -9.14
C LEU A 11 -30.14 -13.70 -8.54
N PHE A 12 -31.09 -12.93 -8.00
CA PHE A 12 -30.83 -11.62 -7.37
C PHE A 12 -29.95 -11.74 -6.11
N LEU A 13 -30.11 -12.82 -5.34
CA LEU A 13 -29.28 -13.11 -4.17
C LEU A 13 -27.82 -13.42 -4.51
N LEU A 14 -27.54 -13.95 -5.72
CA LEU A 14 -26.16 -14.19 -6.18
C LEU A 14 -25.44 -12.89 -6.58
N PHE A 15 -26.17 -11.82 -6.90
CA PHE A 15 -25.61 -10.50 -7.18
C PHE A 15 -25.45 -9.62 -5.93
N LEU A 16 -25.96 -10.05 -4.78
CA LEU A 16 -25.68 -9.44 -3.46
C LEU A 16 -24.35 -9.96 -2.89
N SER A 17 -23.35 -10.13 -3.76
CA SER A 17 -21.98 -10.16 -3.32
C SER A 17 -21.73 -8.81 -2.62
N PRO A 18 -21.33 -8.77 -1.35
CA PRO A 18 -20.91 -7.50 -0.80
C PRO A 18 -19.74 -7.05 -1.68
N VAL A 19 -19.84 -5.85 -2.23
CA VAL A 19 -18.69 -5.06 -2.69
C VAL A 19 -17.86 -4.82 -1.43
N ARG A 20 -17.23 -5.88 -0.94
CA ARG A 20 -16.42 -5.88 0.24
C ARG A 20 -15.03 -5.56 -0.26
N SER A 21 -14.52 -4.44 0.24
CA SER A 21 -13.09 -4.17 0.34
C SER A 21 -12.42 -3.43 -0.81
N GLN A 22 -13.06 -2.38 -1.34
CA GLN A 22 -12.30 -1.32 -2.05
C GLN A 22 -12.15 -0.03 -1.21
N LEU A 23 -12.50 -0.09 0.07
CA LEU A 23 -12.44 1.03 1.01
C LEU A 23 -11.45 0.92 2.20
N PRO A 24 -10.65 -0.16 2.42
CA PRO A 24 -9.66 -0.10 3.51
C PRO A 24 -8.54 0.91 3.23
N ASP A 25 -8.11 1.04 1.98
CA ASP A 25 -6.94 1.86 1.63
C ASP A 25 -7.15 3.37 1.85
N VAL A 26 -8.40 3.85 1.79
CA VAL A 26 -8.71 5.28 1.90
C VAL A 26 -8.74 5.75 3.37
N GLU A 27 -9.18 4.89 4.29
CA GLU A 27 -9.17 5.21 5.73
C GLU A 27 -7.76 5.16 6.32
N GLU A 28 -6.87 4.29 5.84
CA GLU A 28 -5.47 4.27 6.29
C GLU A 28 -4.66 5.49 5.82
N LEU A 29 -4.92 6.01 4.62
CA LEU A 29 -4.28 7.23 4.13
C LEU A 29 -4.71 8.49 4.91
N GLN A 30 -5.86 8.47 5.61
CA GLN A 30 -6.31 9.59 6.46
C GLN A 30 -5.49 9.77 7.75
N LEU A 31 -4.54 8.87 8.06
CA LEU A 31 -3.75 8.91 9.29
C LEU A 31 -2.30 9.38 9.10
N ILE A 32 -1.89 9.81 7.90
CA ILE A 32 -0.55 10.40 7.70
C ILE A 32 -0.56 11.80 8.32
N GLU A 33 0.16 11.96 9.42
CA GLU A 33 0.31 13.24 10.14
C GLU A 33 1.59 13.97 9.74
N ASP A 34 2.63 13.21 9.40
CA ASP A 34 3.94 13.75 9.03
C ASP A 34 4.44 13.16 7.70
N ALA A 35 5.14 13.97 6.93
CA ALA A 35 5.72 13.57 5.66
C ALA A 35 7.18 14.06 5.57
N ILE A 36 8.13 13.13 5.45
CA ILE A 36 9.56 13.42 5.36
C ILE A 36 10.06 13.03 3.97
N PHE A 37 10.62 14.03 3.29
CA PHE A 37 11.35 13.82 2.06
C PHE A 37 12.79 13.43 2.37
N LEU A 38 13.28 12.39 1.70
CA LEU A 38 14.65 11.91 1.80
C LEU A 38 15.41 12.23 0.52
N GLU A 39 16.57 12.89 0.67
CA GLU A 39 17.40 13.27 -0.46
C GLU A 39 18.01 12.05 -1.15
N HIS A 40 18.49 11.08 -0.37
CA HIS A 40 19.05 9.86 -0.90
C HIS A 40 18.14 8.66 -0.61
N PRO A 41 17.97 7.75 -1.58
CA PRO A 41 17.16 6.56 -1.38
C PRO A 41 17.73 5.64 -0.27
N THR A 42 19.05 5.66 -0.07
CA THR A 42 19.72 4.94 1.01
C THR A 42 19.26 5.38 2.40
N ASP A 43 18.83 6.62 2.56
CA ASP A 43 18.40 7.17 3.84
C ASP A 43 17.13 6.48 4.34
N MET A 44 16.31 5.90 3.45
CA MET A 44 15.18 5.05 3.85
C MET A 44 15.65 3.84 4.67
N VAL A 45 16.80 3.28 4.32
CA VAL A 45 17.37 2.14 5.05
C VAL A 45 17.80 2.57 6.45
N ASP A 46 18.36 3.77 6.57
CA ASP A 46 18.79 4.35 7.85
C ASP A 46 17.61 4.71 8.74
N GLU A 47 16.53 5.26 8.18
CA GLU A 47 15.29 5.51 8.92
C GLU A 47 14.64 4.20 9.40
N MET A 48 14.60 3.17 8.55
CA MET A 48 14.14 1.84 8.96
C MET A 48 15.04 1.20 10.02
N ALA A 49 16.30 1.61 10.14
CA ALA A 49 17.17 1.10 11.20
C ALA A 49 16.72 1.53 12.60
N LYS A 50 15.98 2.64 12.70
CA LYS A 50 15.47 3.21 13.96
C LYS A 50 14.16 2.55 14.45
N LEU A 51 13.53 1.73 13.60
CA LEU A 51 12.30 1.00 13.94
C LEU A 51 12.51 0.06 15.12
N LYS A 52 11.56 0.08 16.04
CA LYS A 52 11.48 -0.81 17.20
C LYS A 52 10.75 -2.11 16.83
N VAL A 53 11.00 -3.14 17.62
CA VAL A 53 10.25 -4.39 17.53
C VAL A 53 8.78 -4.11 17.81
N GLY A 54 7.91 -4.40 16.83
CA GLY A 54 6.47 -4.16 16.90
C GLY A 54 5.97 -2.95 16.10
N ASP A 55 6.87 -2.11 15.56
CA ASP A 55 6.46 -1.03 14.67
C ASP A 55 5.86 -1.59 13.36
N THR A 56 4.75 -1.01 12.93
CA THR A 56 4.09 -1.37 11.67
C THR A 56 4.73 -0.61 10.52
N LEU A 57 5.21 -1.36 9.53
CA LEU A 57 5.79 -0.82 8.31
C LEU A 57 4.91 -1.18 7.13
N THR A 58 4.50 -0.15 6.38
CA THR A 58 3.76 -0.32 5.13
C THR A 58 4.63 0.20 3.99
N LEU A 59 4.78 -0.62 2.95
CA LEU A 59 5.46 -0.23 1.73
C LEU A 59 4.41 0.07 0.66
N ILE A 60 4.53 1.27 0.10
CA ILE A 60 3.77 1.72 -1.05
C ILE A 60 4.75 2.01 -2.18
N THR A 61 4.50 1.48 -3.37
CA THR A 61 5.32 1.78 -4.55
C THR A 61 4.48 2.28 -5.72
N PHE A 62 5.03 3.25 -6.44
CA PHE A 62 4.44 3.82 -7.65
C PHE A 62 5.38 3.68 -8.82
N SER A 63 4.85 3.55 -10.03
CA SER A 63 5.64 3.60 -11.27
C SER A 63 6.14 5.02 -11.52
N LYS A 64 7.45 5.21 -11.73
CA LYS A 64 7.99 6.52 -12.15
C LYS A 64 7.51 6.91 -13.54
N ALA A 65 7.31 5.93 -14.42
CA ALA A 65 6.92 6.19 -15.81
C ALA A 65 5.46 6.61 -15.98
N THR A 66 4.57 6.10 -15.12
CA THR A 66 3.11 6.26 -15.28
C THR A 66 2.42 6.88 -14.07
N GLY A 67 3.11 7.04 -12.95
CA GLY A 67 2.53 7.48 -11.66
C GLY A 67 1.57 6.46 -11.02
N GLN A 68 1.34 5.31 -11.65
CA GLN A 68 0.38 4.32 -11.15
C GLN A 68 0.87 3.65 -9.88
N LEU A 69 -0.05 3.44 -8.92
CA LEU A 69 0.18 2.58 -7.77
C LEU A 69 0.49 1.16 -8.24
N LEU A 70 1.63 0.64 -7.83
CA LEU A 70 2.07 -0.72 -8.15
C LEU A 70 1.84 -1.68 -6.99
N GLU A 71 2.06 -1.21 -5.75
CA GLU A 71 1.97 -2.05 -4.57
C GLU A 71 1.60 -1.24 -3.33
N HIS A 72 0.78 -1.83 -2.47
CA HIS A 72 0.45 -1.38 -1.12
C HIS A 72 0.38 -2.61 -0.22
N ARG A 73 1.32 -2.77 0.73
CA ARG A 73 1.31 -3.91 1.66
C ARG A 73 2.03 -3.61 2.97
N TYR A 74 1.57 -4.25 4.05
CA TYR A 74 2.38 -4.39 5.25
C TYR A 74 3.60 -5.28 4.97
N THR A 75 4.73 -4.95 5.57
CA THR A 75 5.98 -5.66 5.30
C THR A 75 6.92 -5.57 6.50
N SER A 76 7.96 -6.40 6.51
CA SER A 76 9.03 -6.28 7.50
C SER A 76 10.15 -5.37 7.00
N LYS A 77 10.97 -4.89 7.92
CA LYS A 77 12.21 -4.17 7.61
C LYS A 77 13.12 -4.97 6.66
N GLU A 78 13.32 -6.26 6.94
CA GLU A 78 14.21 -7.13 6.15
C GLU A 78 13.70 -7.31 4.71
N GLN A 79 12.39 -7.52 4.56
CA GLN A 79 11.75 -7.65 3.25
C GLN A 79 11.85 -6.34 2.47
N THR A 80 11.58 -5.21 3.11
CA THR A 80 11.69 -3.89 2.49
C THR A 80 13.10 -3.59 2.04
N ILE A 81 14.11 -3.79 2.89
CA ILE A 81 15.51 -3.58 2.53
C ILE A 81 15.90 -4.46 1.33
N THR A 82 15.42 -5.71 1.30
CA THR A 82 15.67 -6.62 0.17
C THR A 82 15.03 -6.11 -1.12
N GLU A 83 13.78 -5.64 -1.06
CA GLU A 83 13.05 -5.04 -2.19
C GLU A 83 13.77 -3.79 -2.74
N LEU A 84 14.15 -2.87 -1.86
CA LEU A 84 14.86 -1.63 -2.20
C LEU A 84 16.20 -1.93 -2.87
N LYS A 85 16.99 -2.88 -2.31
CA LYS A 85 18.27 -3.31 -2.89
C LYS A 85 18.09 -4.00 -4.25
N LYS A 86 17.07 -4.87 -4.38
CA LYS A 86 16.77 -5.60 -5.62
C LYS A 86 16.39 -4.65 -6.76
N THR A 87 15.59 -3.64 -6.45
CA THR A 87 15.13 -2.65 -7.43
C THR A 87 16.14 -1.54 -7.69
N GLY A 88 17.08 -1.34 -6.75
CA GLY A 88 18.07 -0.27 -6.80
C GLY A 88 17.44 1.12 -6.88
N PHE A 89 16.21 1.27 -6.38
CA PHE A 89 15.39 2.49 -6.45
C PHE A 89 15.10 3.00 -7.89
N ARG A 90 15.22 2.11 -8.88
CA ARG A 90 15.01 2.44 -10.28
C ARG A 90 13.56 2.22 -10.69
N ASN A 91 13.06 3.09 -11.58
CA ASN A 91 11.74 2.99 -12.22
C ASN A 91 10.52 3.03 -11.27
N ARG A 92 10.72 3.08 -9.96
CA ARG A 92 9.67 3.12 -8.94
C ARG A 92 9.94 4.21 -7.91
N TYR A 93 8.89 4.93 -7.51
CA TYR A 93 8.90 5.74 -6.30
C TYR A 93 8.52 4.85 -5.11
N PHE A 94 9.16 5.08 -3.97
CA PHE A 94 8.93 4.34 -2.74
C PHE A 94 8.40 5.29 -1.69
N VAL A 95 7.33 4.88 -1.02
CA VAL A 95 6.78 5.54 0.15
C VAL A 95 6.71 4.49 1.27
N LEU A 96 7.39 4.77 2.37
CA LEU A 96 7.36 3.93 3.57
C LEU A 96 6.50 4.64 4.61
N LEU A 97 5.45 3.98 5.06
CA LEU A 97 4.66 4.46 6.19
C LEU A 97 5.14 3.76 7.46
N ILE A 98 5.52 4.56 8.44
CA ILE A 98 5.93 4.12 9.77
C ILE A 98 4.98 4.79 10.76
N GLY A 99 4.03 4.02 11.29
CA GLY A 99 2.93 4.58 12.06
C GLY A 99 2.16 5.61 11.23
N LYS A 100 2.30 6.90 11.58
CA LYS A 100 1.64 8.03 10.91
C LYS A 100 2.60 8.90 10.08
N THR A 101 3.86 8.50 9.96
CA THR A 101 4.87 9.23 9.21
C THR A 101 5.10 8.57 7.86
N ALA A 102 4.98 9.34 6.79
CA ALA A 102 5.34 8.92 5.44
C ALA A 102 6.77 9.36 5.12
N LEU A 103 7.65 8.41 4.83
CA LEU A 103 8.98 8.65 4.29
C LEU A 103 8.93 8.42 2.79
N PHE A 104 9.42 9.36 1.99
CA PHE A 104 9.41 9.22 0.54
C PHE A 104 10.64 9.84 -0.09
N HIS A 105 11.05 9.24 -1.20
CA HIS A 105 12.13 9.73 -2.05
C HIS A 105 11.61 9.82 -3.47
N MET A 106 11.73 11.01 -4.06
CA MET A 106 11.43 11.27 -5.45
C MET A 106 12.71 11.74 -6.12
N ASP A 107 13.37 10.80 -6.79
CA ASP A 107 14.44 11.11 -7.72
C ASP A 107 13.83 11.94 -8.87
N ASN A 108 14.39 13.14 -9.11
CA ASN A 108 14.01 14.00 -10.23
C ASN A 108 14.54 13.46 -11.56
#